data_AF-A0A523K7X0-F1
#
_entry.id   AF-A0A523K7X0-F1
#
_cell.length_a   1.000
_cell.length_b   1.000
_cell.length_c   1.000
_cell.angle_alpha   90.00
_cell.angle_beta   90.00
_cell.angle_gamma   90.00
#
_symmetry.space_group_name_H-M   'P 1'
#
loop_
_entity.id
_entity.type
_entity.pdbx_description
1 polymer ?
#
loop_
_entity_poly.entity_id
_entity_poly.type
_entity_poly.pdbx_seq_one_letter_code
_entity_poly.pdbx_strand_id
1 'polypeptide(L)'
;MNTDTEILEAMLGPEALEEFFSDYWPDRVFVTHGDKARLPDALLDQELNQFDALSRRYKGVVSFFGDARSGHMVPVEGIEAAAPYRCGLSVYLTDVI
;
A
#
# COMPACT_ATOMS: atom_id res chain seq x y z
N MET A 1 -5.76 -4.01 -25.25
CA MET A 1 -4.63 -3.95 -24.32
C MET A 1 -4.93 -4.93 -23.18
N ASN A 2 -3.92 -5.48 -22.51
CA ASN A 2 -4.15 -6.34 -21.34
C ASN A 2 -4.53 -5.44 -20.14
N THR A 3 -5.54 -5.83 -19.35
CA THR A 3 -6.04 -5.03 -18.20
C THR A 3 -4.93 -4.72 -17.20
N ASP A 4 -3.99 -5.64 -17.00
CA ASP A 4 -2.84 -5.43 -16.11
C ASP A 4 -1.92 -4.29 -16.59
N THR A 5 -1.75 -4.17 -17.90
CA THR A 5 -0.93 -3.12 -18.52
C THR A 5 -1.59 -1.76 -18.35
N GLU A 6 -2.92 -1.67 -18.47
CA GLU A 6 -3.68 -0.43 -18.27
C GLU A 6 -3.60 0.05 -16.81
N ILE A 7 -3.66 -0.87 -15.84
CA ILE A 7 -3.49 -0.56 -14.42
C ILE A 7 -2.07 -0.04 -14.13
N LEU A 8 -1.05 -0.72 -14.66
CA LEU A 8 0.34 -0.28 -14.48
C LEU A 8 0.61 1.06 -15.15
N GLU A 9 0.04 1.30 -16.33
CA GLU A 9 0.13 2.58 -17.03
C GLU A 9 -0.49 3.71 -16.20
N ALA A 10 -1.65 3.47 -15.61
CA ALA A 10 -2.31 4.41 -14.70
C ALA A 10 -1.41 4.73 -13.49
N MET A 11 -0.78 3.73 -12.88
CA MET A 11 0.09 3.92 -11.71
C MET A 11 1.42 4.63 -12.03
N LEU A 12 2.06 4.24 -13.14
CA LEU A 12 3.40 4.71 -13.52
C LEU A 12 3.36 6.03 -14.30
N GLY A 13 2.30 6.24 -15.08
CA GLY A 13 2.20 7.26 -16.12
C GLY A 13 2.49 6.68 -17.51
N PRO A 14 1.89 7.23 -18.58
CA PRO A 14 1.93 6.64 -19.92
C PRO A 14 3.35 6.57 -20.51
N GLU A 15 4.18 7.58 -20.24
CA GLU A 15 5.56 7.65 -20.77
C GLU A 15 6.54 6.78 -19.97
N ALA A 16 6.20 6.44 -18.73
CA ALA A 16 7.08 5.73 -17.80
C ALA A 16 7.01 4.20 -17.92
N LEU A 17 5.96 3.68 -18.56
CA LEU A 17 5.72 2.24 -18.63
C LEU A 17 6.76 1.51 -19.49
N GLU A 18 7.16 2.11 -20.61
CA GLU A 18 8.16 1.55 -21.51
C GLU A 18 9.56 1.55 -20.86
N GLU A 19 9.94 2.67 -20.24
CA GLU A 19 11.18 2.78 -19.46
C GLU A 19 11.22 1.73 -18.33
N PHE A 20 10.12 1.56 -17.61
CA PHE A 20 10.02 0.58 -16.53
C PHE A 20 10.33 -0.85 -17.01
N PHE A 21 9.70 -1.30 -18.10
CA PHE A 21 9.91 -2.67 -18.59
C PHE A 21 11.25 -2.89 -19.28
N SER A 22 11.81 -1.86 -19.92
CA SER A 22 13.06 -1.99 -20.68
C SER A 22 14.30 -1.88 -19.79
N ASP A 23 14.31 -0.92 -18.87
CA ASP A 23 15.53 -0.50 -18.19
C ASP A 23 15.58 -0.87 -16.70
N TYR A 24 14.42 -1.17 -16.09
CA TYR A 24 14.33 -1.38 -14.64
C TYR A 24 13.82 -2.76 -14.22
N TRP A 25 12.75 -3.25 -14.84
CA TRP A 25 12.16 -4.53 -14.46
C TRP A 25 13.04 -5.72 -14.87
N PRO A 26 13.17 -6.78 -14.04
CA PRO A 26 12.66 -6.94 -12.68
C PRO A 26 13.67 -6.54 -11.58
N ASP A 27 14.89 -6.15 -11.95
CA ASP A 27 16.04 -6.17 -11.05
C ASP A 27 16.40 -4.82 -10.42
N ARG A 28 15.83 -3.71 -10.92
CA ARG A 28 16.18 -2.35 -10.49
C ARG A 28 14.96 -1.61 -9.95
N VAL A 29 15.22 -0.75 -8.97
CA VAL A 29 14.20 0.09 -8.33
C VAL A 29 13.77 1.20 -9.30
N PHE A 30 12.47 1.33 -9.52
CA PHE A 30 11.85 2.40 -10.29
C PHE A 30 10.98 3.26 -9.38
N VAL A 31 11.03 4.59 -9.52
CA VAL A 31 10.25 5.53 -8.70
C VAL A 31 9.49 6.47 -9.63
N THR A 32 8.18 6.59 -9.41
CA THR A 32 7.30 7.52 -10.10
C THR A 32 6.60 8.42 -9.09
N HIS A 33 6.31 9.65 -9.51
CA HIS A 33 5.44 10.58 -8.78
C HIS A 33 4.36 11.07 -9.74
N GLY A 34 3.21 11.46 -9.20
CA GLY A 34 2.14 12.05 -10.00
C GLY A 34 0.90 12.37 -9.19
N ASP A 35 -0.10 12.92 -9.89
CA ASP A 35 -1.40 13.20 -9.31
C ASP A 35 -2.07 11.90 -8.89
N LYS A 36 -2.56 11.85 -7.65
CA LYS A 36 -3.32 10.71 -7.12
C LYS A 36 -4.55 10.39 -7.96
N ALA A 37 -5.17 11.38 -8.60
CA ALA A 37 -6.36 11.20 -9.44
C ALA A 37 -6.15 10.27 -10.64
N ARG A 38 -4.91 9.94 -10.99
CA ARG A 38 -4.60 8.97 -12.06
C ARG A 38 -4.71 7.52 -11.62
N LEU A 39 -4.76 7.24 -10.31
CA LEU A 39 -4.83 5.86 -9.81
C LEU A 39 -6.17 5.22 -10.18
N PRO A 40 -6.21 3.89 -10.40
CA PRO A 40 -7.46 3.17 -10.58
C PRO A 40 -8.43 3.38 -9.41
N ASP A 41 -9.74 3.35 -9.68
CA ASP A 41 -10.79 3.57 -8.68
C ASP A 41 -10.63 2.69 -7.42
N ALA A 42 -10.19 1.44 -7.60
CA ALA A 42 -9.94 0.52 -6.49
C ALA A 42 -8.89 1.03 -5.48
N LEU A 43 -7.94 1.85 -5.93
CA LEU A 43 -6.93 2.49 -5.07
C LEU A 43 -7.35 3.88 -4.58
N LEU A 44 -8.48 4.38 -5.06
CA LEU A 44 -9.09 5.65 -4.65
C LEU A 44 -10.20 5.46 -3.60
N ASP A 45 -10.42 4.24 -3.12
CA ASP A 45 -11.42 3.95 -2.10
C ASP A 45 -11.18 4.76 -0.81
N GLN A 46 -12.28 5.15 -0.14
CA GLN A 46 -12.24 5.99 1.05
C GLN A 46 -11.42 5.34 2.16
N GLU A 47 -11.54 4.03 2.33
CA GLU A 47 -10.79 3.25 3.32
C GLU A 47 -9.29 3.41 3.12
N LEU A 48 -8.78 3.22 1.90
CA LEU A 48 -7.36 3.39 1.59
C LEU A 48 -6.86 4.82 1.78
N ASN A 49 -7.77 5.79 1.68
CA ASN A 49 -7.48 7.21 1.84
C ASN A 49 -7.56 7.71 3.29
N GLN A 50 -8.18 6.95 4.17
CA GLN A 50 -8.41 7.33 5.57
C GLN A 50 -8.08 6.15 6.46
N PHE A 51 -6.92 6.20 7.11
CA PHE A 51 -6.45 5.11 7.96
C PHE A 51 -7.46 4.69 9.04
N ASP A 52 -8.17 5.64 9.68
CA ASP A 52 -9.23 5.30 10.65
C ASP A 52 -10.42 4.56 10.00
N ALA A 53 -10.75 4.85 8.74
CA ALA A 53 -11.81 4.14 8.01
C ALA A 53 -11.36 2.72 7.66
N LEU A 54 -10.15 2.57 7.11
CA LEU A 54 -9.53 1.26 6.85
C LEU A 54 -9.46 0.41 8.12
N SER A 55 -8.96 1.00 9.20
CA SER A 55 -8.79 0.33 10.50
C SER A 55 -10.09 -0.25 11.05
N ARG A 56 -11.23 0.44 10.87
CA ARG A 56 -12.55 -0.06 11.31
C ARG A 56 -13.04 -1.23 10.49
N ARG A 57 -12.78 -1.21 9.18
CA ARG A 57 -13.23 -2.22 8.23
C ARG A 57 -12.36 -3.47 8.28
N TYR A 58 -11.04 -3.32 8.42
CA TYR A 58 -10.09 -4.40 8.42
C TYR A 58 -10.35 -5.38 9.58
N LYS A 59 -10.44 -6.68 9.25
CA LYS A 59 -10.64 -7.78 10.21
C LYS A 59 -9.51 -8.80 10.21
N GLY A 60 -8.47 -8.58 9.41
CA GLY A 60 -7.31 -9.46 9.35
C GLY A 60 -6.38 -9.31 10.55
N VAL A 61 -5.26 -10.00 10.50
CA VAL A 61 -4.20 -9.89 11.51
C VAL A 61 -3.58 -8.50 11.43
N VAL A 62 -3.50 -7.82 12.57
CA VAL A 62 -2.78 -6.56 12.72
C VAL A 62 -1.41 -6.87 13.31
N SER A 63 -0.36 -6.56 12.56
CA SER A 63 1.02 -6.66 13.05
C SER A 63 1.53 -5.28 13.43
N PHE A 64 2.25 -5.15 14.54
CA PHE A 64 2.84 -3.86 14.90
C PHE A 64 4.21 -4.00 15.57
N PHE A 65 4.99 -2.93 15.52
CA PHE A 65 6.30 -2.84 16.15
C PHE A 65 6.61 -1.40 16.59
N GLY A 66 7.42 -1.26 17.64
CA GLY A 66 7.80 0.04 18.21
C GLY A 66 9.13 0.60 17.71
N ASP A 67 9.96 -0.22 17.06
CA ASP A 67 11.24 0.19 16.48
C ASP A 67 11.45 -0.53 15.15
N ALA A 68 11.68 0.23 14.08
CA ALA A 68 11.98 -0.30 12.75
C ALA A 68 13.20 -1.22 12.71
N ARG A 69 14.11 -1.12 13.70
CA ARG A 69 15.32 -1.94 13.78
C ARG A 69 15.13 -3.29 14.45
N SER A 70 14.07 -3.47 15.23
CA SER A 70 13.93 -4.68 16.07
C SER A 70 13.54 -5.91 15.25
N GLY A 71 13.02 -5.72 14.02
CA GLY A 71 12.56 -6.80 13.13
C GLY A 71 11.43 -7.66 13.68
N HIS A 72 11.01 -7.43 14.93
CA HIS A 72 10.04 -8.24 15.64
C HIS A 72 8.67 -7.58 15.56
N MET A 73 7.81 -8.11 14.71
CA MET A 73 6.39 -7.75 14.65
C MET A 73 5.57 -8.61 15.60
N VAL A 74 4.61 -7.99 16.29
CA VAL A 74 3.64 -8.70 17.13
C VAL A 74 2.33 -8.81 16.36
N PRO A 75 1.95 -10.01 15.87
CA PRO A 75 0.67 -10.24 15.22
C PRO A 75 -0.44 -10.37 16.26
N VAL A 76 -1.56 -9.67 16.06
CA VAL A 76 -2.73 -9.74 16.93
C VAL A 76 -4.00 -9.78 16.09
N GLU A 77 -4.93 -10.66 16.46
CA GLU A 77 -6.26 -10.76 15.86
C GLU A 77 -7.29 -9.97 16.67
N GLY A 78 -8.34 -9.50 16.00
CA GLY A 78 -9.52 -8.91 16.67
C GLY A 78 -9.28 -7.52 17.28
N ILE A 79 -8.16 -6.87 16.99
CA ILE A 79 -7.91 -5.48 17.39
C ILE A 79 -8.11 -4.51 16.23
N GLU A 80 -8.52 -3.29 16.55
CA GLU A 80 -8.56 -2.19 15.60
C GLU A 80 -7.15 -1.62 15.41
N ALA A 81 -6.68 -1.55 14.15
CA ALA A 81 -5.33 -1.09 13.80
C ALA A 81 -5.01 0.33 14.27
N ALA A 82 -6.03 1.17 14.46
CA ALA A 82 -5.92 2.52 14.98
C ALA A 82 -5.41 2.56 16.41
N ALA A 83 -5.66 1.54 17.24
CA ALA A 83 -5.19 1.50 18.62
C ALA A 83 -3.65 1.50 18.71
N PRO A 84 -2.91 0.52 18.14
CA PRO A 84 -1.45 0.54 18.16
C PRO A 84 -0.87 1.76 17.41
N TYR A 85 -1.48 2.18 16.30
CA TYR A 85 -1.03 3.36 15.57
C TYR A 85 -1.07 4.64 16.43
N ARG A 86 -2.17 4.86 17.17
CA ARG A 86 -2.30 6.00 18.09
C ARG A 86 -1.32 5.93 19.27
N CYS A 87 -0.81 4.76 19.59
CA CYS A 87 0.28 4.58 20.56
C CYS A 87 1.67 4.90 19.97
N GLY A 88 1.76 5.36 18.73
CA GLY A 88 3.02 5.66 18.04
C GLY A 88 3.72 4.42 17.48
N LEU A 89 3.01 3.30 17.36
CA LEU A 89 3.57 2.08 16.76
C LEU A 89 3.39 2.11 15.25
N SER A 90 4.34 1.49 14.55
CA SER A 90 4.18 1.18 13.13
C SER A 90 3.26 -0.03 13.00
N VAL A 91 2.28 0.05 12.10
CA VAL A 91 1.28 -0.99 11.89
C VAL A 91 1.40 -1.54 10.48
N TYR A 92 1.34 -2.86 10.37
CA TYR A 92 1.34 -3.61 9.13
C TYR A 92 0.06 -4.42 9.02
N LEU A 93 -0.64 -4.24 7.91
CA LEU A 93 -1.86 -4.95 7.55
C LEU A 93 -1.51 -5.83 6.34
N THR A 94 -1.67 -7.13 6.48
CA THR A 94 -1.10 -8.11 5.53
C THR A 94 -1.88 -8.20 4.22
N ASP A 95 -3.20 -8.00 4.26
CA ASP A 95 -4.09 -8.21 3.13
C ASP A 95 -5.17 -7.13 3.12
N VAL A 96 -4.84 -5.99 2.50
CA VAL A 96 -5.71 -4.83 2.42
C VAL A 96 -6.32 -4.76 1.03
N ILE A 97 -7.28 -5.63 0.74
CA ILE A 97 -8.23 -5.56 -0.39
C ILE A 97 -9.52 -6.30 0.02
#